data_AF-A0A933CF08-F1
#
_entry.id   AF-A0A933CF08-F1
#
_cell.length_a   1.000
_cell.length_b   1.000
_cell.length_c   1.000
_cell.angle_alpha   90.00
_cell.angle_beta   90.00
_cell.angle_gamma   90.00
#
_symmetry.space_group_name_H-M   'P 1'
#
loop_
_entity.id
_entity.type
_entity.pdbx_description
1 polymer ?
#
loop_
_entity_poly.entity_id
_entity_poly.type
_entity_poly.pdbx_seq_one_letter_code
_entity_poly.pdbx_strand_id
1 'polypeptide(L)' 'MTPFDVQYKEAIRQILDEGIDIPNPWSGRITRMIPGLTLRVDVGESFPLLTLRKIPLKLFIAEQVWYLMGENNPTWLQ' A
#
# COMPACT_ATOMS: atom_id res chain seq x y z
N MET A 1 -7.11 -10.78 12.89
CA MET A 1 -6.54 -9.46 12.55
C MET A 1 -5.06 -9.55 12.86
N THR A 2 -4.19 -9.39 11.85
CA THR A 2 -2.73 -9.54 12.01
C THR A 2 -2.14 -8.30 12.71
N PRO A 3 -0.93 -8.38 13.28
CA PRO A 3 -0.23 -7.20 13.80
C PRO A 3 -0.09 -6.08 12.76
N PHE A 4 0.05 -6.45 11.48
CA PHE A 4 0.09 -5.52 10.37
C PHE A 4 -1.26 -4.81 10.14
N ASP A 5 -2.38 -5.53 10.22
CA ASP A 5 -3.71 -4.93 10.08
C ASP A 5 -3.99 -3.88 11.16
N VAL A 6 -3.52 -4.11 12.39
CA VAL A 6 -3.68 -3.17 13.51
C VAL A 6 -2.94 -1.87 13.20
N GLN A 7 -1.65 -1.96 12.82
CA GLN A 7 -0.85 -0.79 12.48
C GLN A 7 -1.41 -0.03 11.28
N TYR A 8 -1.89 -0.75 10.26
CA TYR A 8 -2.53 -0.14 9.11
C TYR A 8 -3.78 0.65 9.50
N LYS A 9 -4.68 0.07 10.32
CA LYS A 9 -5.87 0.78 10.79
C LYS A 9 -5.54 2.02 11.61
N GLU A 10 -4.54 1.93 12.48
CA GLU A 10 -4.13 3.08 13.30
C GLU A 10 -3.52 4.19 12.43
N ALA A 11 -2.71 3.84 11.43
CA ALA A 11 -2.18 4.82 10.48
C ALA A 11 -3.30 5.53 9.70
N ILE A 12 -4.31 4.78 9.24
CA ILE A 12 -5.48 5.38 8.56
C ILE A 12 -6.26 6.28 9.51
N ARG A 13 -6.47 5.85 10.76
CA ARG A 13 -7.16 6.66 11.78
C ARG A 13 -6.43 7.97 12.02
N GLN A 14 -5.10 7.92 12.19
CA GLN A 14 -4.29 9.12 12.36
C GLN A 14 -4.35 10.05 11.16
N ILE A 15 -4.33 9.52 9.92
CA ILE A 15 -4.52 10.34 8.71
C ILE A 15 -5.88 11.04 8.73
N LEU A 16 -6.95 10.35 9.13
CA LEU A 16 -8.30 10.93 9.15
C LEU A 16 -8.46 12.01 10.22
N ASP A 17 -7.90 11.79 11.41
CA ASP A 17 -8.07 12.65 12.59
C ASP A 17 -7.14 13.88 12.54
N GLU A 18 -5.88 13.70 12.15
CA GLU A 18 -4.81 14.72 12.26
C GLU A 18 -4.26 15.19 10.90
N GLY A 19 -4.68 14.55 9.80
CA GLY A 19 -4.12 14.82 8.47
C GLY A 19 -4.49 16.19 7.90
N ILE A 20 -3.61 16.71 7.05
CA ILE A 20 -3.82 17.94 6.28
C ILE A 20 -4.35 17.62 4.89
N ASP A 21 -5.28 18.45 4.41
CA ASP A 21 -5.87 18.33 3.09
C ASP A 21 -5.01 19.04 2.05
N ILE A 22 -4.48 18.30 1.08
CA ILE A 22 -3.60 18.81 0.02
C ILE A 22 -4.27 18.60 -1.35
N PRO A 23 -4.42 19.65 -2.17
CA PRO A 23 -4.93 19.50 -3.52
C PRO A 23 -3.90 18.82 -4.41
N ASN A 24 -4.30 17.78 -5.13
CA ASN A 24 -3.50 17.12 -6.16
C ASN A 24 -3.69 17.84 -7.51
N PRO A 25 -2.66 18.52 -8.05
CA PRO A 25 -2.80 19.32 -9.27
C PRO A 25 -3.15 18.51 -10.52
N TRP A 26 -2.70 17.25 -10.60
CA TRP A 26 -2.87 16.41 -11.79
C TRP A 26 -4.23 15.72 -11.85
N SER A 27 -4.74 15.28 -10.70
CA SER A 27 -6.04 14.58 -10.63
C SER A 27 -7.20 15.49 -10.21
N GLY A 28 -6.92 16.70 -9.73
CA GLY A 28 -7.91 17.63 -9.18
C GLY A 28 -8.54 17.19 -7.86
N ARG A 29 -8.09 16.07 -7.28
CA ARG A 29 -8.62 15.52 -6.01
C ARG A 29 -7.93 16.16 -4.82
N ILE A 30 -8.65 16.23 -3.70
CA ILE A 30 -8.06 16.58 -2.39
C ILE A 30 -7.64 15.27 -1.70
N THR A 31 -6.39 15.22 -1.26
CA THR A 31 -5.83 14.09 -0.51
C THR A 31 -5.53 14.52 0.91
N ARG A 32 -6.09 13.81 1.90
CA ARG A 32 -5.69 13.97 3.30
C ARG A 32 -4.42 13.16 3.57
N MET A 33 -3.40 13.79 4.15
CA MET A 33 -2.13 13.13 4.46
C MET A 33 -1.48 13.65 5.74
N ILE A 34 -0.60 12.83 6.33
CA ILE A 34 0.22 13.21 7.47
C ILE A 34 1.68 12.82 7.18
N PRO A 35 2.67 13.71 7.43
CA PRO A 35 4.07 13.39 7.22
C PRO A 35 4.60 12.47 8.33
N GLY A 36 5.49 11.53 7.97
CA GLY A 36 6.27 10.78 8.95
C GLY A 36 5.61 9.54 9.56
N LEU A 37 4.68 8.89 8.87
CA LEU A 37 4.17 7.59 9.30
C LEU A 37 5.22 6.48 9.14
N THR A 38 5.35 5.64 10.17
CA THR A 38 6.24 4.49 10.17
C THR A 38 5.45 3.23 10.50
N LEU A 39 5.61 2.20 9.68
CA LEU A 39 5.07 0.85 9.93
C LEU A 39 6.24 -0.10 10.16
N ARG A 40 6.10 -1.04 11.10
CA ARG A 40 7.10 -2.07 11.37
C ARG A 40 6.52 -3.45 11.11
N VAL A 41 7.28 -4.27 10.41
CA VAL A 41 6.90 -5.65 10.08
C VAL A 41 8.07 -6.55 10.42
N ASP A 42 7.81 -7.60 11.19
CA ASP A 42 8.73 -8.70 11.34
C ASP A 42 8.43 -9.76 10.27
N VAL A 43 9.35 -9.90 9.31
CA VAL A 43 9.23 -10.81 8.17
C VAL A 43 9.53 -12.26 8.57
N GLY A 44 10.22 -12.48 9.69
CA GLY A 44 10.46 -13.81 10.25
C GLY A 44 9.21 -14.43 10.88
N GLU A 45 8.32 -13.60 11.41
CA GLU A 45 7.07 -14.05 12.02
C GLU A 45 5.92 -14.19 11.02
N SER A 46 5.79 -13.26 10.06
CA SER A 46 4.68 -13.30 9.11
C SER A 46 4.92 -12.47 7.84
N PHE A 47 4.11 -12.75 6.82
CA PHE A 47 4.08 -11.93 5.60
C PHE A 47 3.06 -10.78 5.76
N PRO A 48 3.42 -9.50 5.49
CA PRO A 48 2.56 -8.33 5.69
C PRO A 48 1.49 -8.20 4.60
N LEU A 49 0.57 -9.16 4.54
CA LEU A 49 -0.61 -9.09 3.69
C LEU A 49 -1.81 -8.61 4.51
N LEU A 50 -2.46 -7.56 4.04
CA LEU A 50 -3.69 -7.06 4.67
C LEU A 50 -4.79 -8.13 4.61
N THR A 51 -5.37 -8.45 5.76
CA THR A 51 -6.49 -9.40 5.86
C THR A 51 -7.85 -8.70 5.93
N LEU A 52 -7.85 -7.37 6.12
CA LEU A 52 -9.06 -6.53 6.19
C LEU A 52 -9.86 -6.50 4.88
N ARG A 53 -9.21 -6.81 3.75
CA ARG A 53 -9.84 -6.94 2.43
C ARG A 53 -9.11 -8.01 1.63
N LYS A 54 -9.81 -8.65 0.71
CA LYS A 54 -9.19 -9.60 -0.22
C LYS A 54 -8.26 -8.85 -1.17
N ILE A 55 -7.01 -9.27 -1.23
CA ILE A 55 -5.98 -8.71 -2.12
C ILE A 55 -5.73 -9.66 -3.30
N PRO A 56 -5.69 -9.17 -4.56
CA PRO A 56 -5.39 -10.00 -5.72
C PRO A 56 -3.88 -10.31 -5.82
N LEU A 57 -3.40 -11.23 -4.98
CA LEU A 57 -1.96 -11.52 -4.82
C LEU A 57 -1.25 -11.88 -6.13
N LYS A 58 -1.94 -12.59 -7.04
CA LYS A 58 -1.38 -12.98 -8.34
C LYS A 58 -0.91 -11.79 -9.18
N LEU A 59 -1.63 -10.67 -9.11
CA LEU A 59 -1.29 -9.46 -9.88
C LEU A 59 0.03 -8.86 -9.40
N PHE A 60 0.19 -8.71 -8.08
CA PHE A 60 1.43 -8.19 -7.50
C PHE A 60 2.63 -9.10 -7.77
N ILE A 61 2.46 -10.43 -7.65
CA ILE A 61 3.54 -11.38 -7.95
C ILE A 61 3.94 -11.30 -9.42
N ALA A 62 2.98 -11.26 -10.34
CA ALA A 62 3.26 -11.12 -11.78
C ALA A 62 4.06 -9.84 -12.05
N GLU A 63 3.64 -8.70 -11.50
CA GLU A 63 4.35 -7.42 -11.65
C GLU A 63 5.79 -7.49 -11.13
N GLN A 64 6.04 -8.13 -9.97
CA GLN A 64 7.41 -8.30 -9.46
C GLN A 64 8.27 -9.18 -10.37
N VAL A 65 7.70 -10.26 -10.93
CA VAL A 65 8.41 -11.10 -11.90
C VAL A 65 8.73 -10.31 -13.17
N TRP A 66 7.79 -9.50 -13.66
CA TRP A 66 8.01 -8.60 -14.80
C TRP A 66 9.18 -7.64 -14.56
N TYR A 67 9.23 -7.00 -13.38
CA TYR A 67 10.36 -6.15 -13.01
C TYR A 67 11.70 -6.90 -12.99
N LEU A 68 11.72 -8.13 -12.47
CA LEU A 68 12.95 -8.94 -12.42
C LEU A 68 13.42 -9.39 -13.81
N MET A 69 12.51 -9.55 -14.76
CA MET A 69 12.86 -9.87 -16.15
C MET A 69 13.43 -8.67 -16.92
N GLY A 70 13.26 -7.45 -16.43
CA GLY A 70 13.72 -6.23 -17.11
C GLY A 70 12.98 -5.94 -18.41
N GLU A 71 11.81 -6.55 -18.60
CA GLU A 71 10.96 -6.33 -19.78
C GLU A 71 10.23 -4.99 -19.64
N ASN A 72 10.17 -4.22 -20.73
CA ASN A 72 9.51 -2.91 -20.74
C ASN A 72 8.15 -2.96 -21.44
N ASN A 73 7.81 -4.07 -22.09
CA ASN A 73 6.54 -4.26 -22.76
C ASN A 73 5.40 -4.57 -21.75
N PRO A 74 4.38 -3.71 -21.61
CA PRO A 74 3.27 -3.90 -20.68
C PRO A 74 2.27 -4.98 -21.12
N THR A 75 2.34 -5.47 -22.36
CA THR A 75 1.44 -6.52 -22.89
C THR A 75 1.54 -7.82 -22.09
N TRP A 76 2.66 -8.04 -21.39
CA TRP A 76 2.87 -9.19 -20.54
C TRP A 76 1.98 -9.21 -19.28
N LEU A 77 1.47 -8.04 -18.85
CA LEU A 77 0.63 -7.88 -17.65
C LEU A 77 -0.89 -7.77 -17.95
N GLN A 78 -1.28 -7.67 -19.22
CA GLN A 78 -2.68 -7.52 -19.67
C GLN A 78 -3.37 -8.87 -19.84
#